data_AF-V4H7U6-F1
#
_entry.id   AF-V4H7U6-F1
#
_cell.length_a   1.000
_cell.length_b   1.000
_cell.length_c   1.000
_cell.angle_alpha   90.00
_cell.angle_beta   90.00
_cell.angle_gamma   90.00
#
_symmetry.space_group_name_H-M   'P 1'
#
loop_
_entity.id
_entity.type
_entity.pdbx_description
1 polymer ?
#
loop_
_entity_poly.entity_id
_entity_poly.type
_entity_poly.pdbx_seq_one_letter_code
_entity_poly.pdbx_strand_id
1 'polypeptide(L)'
;MNALKLTLASLVIISGCSTTKAGSEPTQSQQQAQPEVSQQQEKPSKKPMKPAQLQTKSATRHDKGTSKPAPAKMITTMEPIAHYDEDEVSEAGIKNQHAYLNFITKDKSCDSNSQCIAIPVGSRACGGPSSYLLFSSKTADQSKVYELAKKLTDSEAQYNAKHGMISICEHLRQPSTQCVENTCVKLDGTNKSPTRDYR
;
A
#
# COMPACT_ATOMS: atom_id res chain seq x y z
N MET A 1 53.27 -10.08 -17.76
CA MET A 1 53.73 -9.15 -16.69
C MET A 1 52.52 -8.31 -16.30
N ASN A 2 51.93 -8.29 -15.11
CA ASN A 2 52.11 -9.01 -13.85
C ASN A 2 50.71 -9.12 -13.22
N ALA A 3 50.44 -10.28 -12.63
CA ALA A 3 49.32 -10.52 -11.75
C ALA A 3 49.68 -10.06 -10.33
N LEU A 4 48.71 -9.54 -9.56
CA LEU A 4 48.83 -9.49 -8.11
C LEU A 4 47.48 -9.88 -7.49
N LYS A 5 47.42 -11.13 -7.04
CA LYS A 5 46.38 -11.65 -6.13
C LYS A 5 46.90 -11.45 -4.71
N LEU A 6 46.13 -10.83 -3.83
CA LEU A 6 46.35 -10.91 -2.38
C LEU A 6 45.26 -11.77 -1.76
N THR A 7 45.64 -13.00 -1.45
CA THR A 7 45.01 -13.90 -0.49
C THR A 7 45.56 -13.60 0.90
N LEU A 8 44.68 -13.28 1.86
CA LEU A 8 45.01 -13.29 3.28
C LEU A 8 44.15 -14.34 3.97
N ALA A 9 44.84 -15.34 4.52
CA ALA A 9 44.29 -16.47 5.24
C ALA A 9 44.36 -16.24 6.76
N SER A 10 43.37 -16.82 7.43
CA SER A 10 43.43 -17.41 8.77
C SER A 10 43.56 -16.50 10.00
N LEU A 11 42.52 -16.55 10.85
CA LEU A 11 42.71 -17.05 12.21
C LEU A 11 41.41 -17.63 12.79
N VAL A 12 41.50 -18.90 13.12
CA VAL A 12 40.54 -19.73 13.85
C VAL A 12 40.68 -19.38 15.34
N ILE A 13 39.56 -19.16 16.04
CA ILE A 13 39.49 -19.35 17.49
C ILE A 13 38.30 -20.28 17.79
N ILE A 14 38.67 -21.43 18.34
CA ILE A 14 37.81 -22.48 18.90
C ILE A 14 37.65 -22.17 20.38
N SER A 15 36.42 -22.15 20.88
CA SER A 15 36.01 -22.49 22.25
C SER A 15 34.47 -22.45 22.29
N GLY A 16 33.67 -23.45 22.66
CA GLY A 16 33.89 -24.67 23.41
C GLY A 16 32.79 -24.79 24.48
N CYS A 17 32.01 -25.89 24.44
CA CYS A 17 31.12 -26.45 25.50
C CYS A 17 29.86 -25.66 25.94
N SER A 18 28.72 -26.24 26.37
CA SER A 18 28.17 -27.60 26.38
C SER A 18 26.74 -27.57 26.96
N THR A 19 25.83 -28.34 26.34
CA THR A 19 24.82 -29.28 26.89
C THR A 19 23.72 -28.86 27.91
N THR A 20 22.58 -29.58 27.74
CA THR A 20 21.48 -29.90 28.68
C THR A 20 20.33 -28.86 28.76
N LYS A 21 19.04 -29.19 28.86
CA LYS A 21 18.33 -30.43 29.27
C LYS A 21 16.86 -30.36 28.82
N ALA A 22 16.27 -31.52 28.51
CA ALA A 22 14.82 -31.73 28.37
C ALA A 22 14.15 -31.98 29.75
N GLY A 23 12.85 -31.70 29.86
CA GLY A 23 11.95 -32.07 30.97
C GLY A 23 10.89 -30.98 31.21
N SER A 24 9.63 -31.14 30.77
CA SER A 24 8.49 -31.80 31.43
C SER A 24 7.97 -31.07 32.69
N GLU A 25 6.71 -30.60 32.59
CA GLU A 25 5.76 -30.15 33.64
C GLU A 25 5.70 -31.06 34.90
N PRO A 26 5.04 -30.70 36.05
CA PRO A 26 3.90 -29.77 36.22
C PRO A 26 3.86 -28.86 37.49
N THR A 27 2.90 -27.92 37.48
CA THR A 27 2.05 -27.36 38.57
C THR A 27 2.58 -27.30 40.02
N GLN A 28 2.65 -26.09 40.59
CA GLN A 28 1.91 -25.75 41.83
C GLN A 28 1.84 -24.23 42.13
N SER A 29 0.64 -23.86 42.51
CA SER A 29 0.11 -22.61 43.08
C SER A 29 0.78 -22.16 44.37
N GLN A 30 0.96 -20.83 44.56
CA GLN A 30 0.77 -20.17 45.87
C GLN A 30 0.24 -18.73 45.71
N GLN A 31 -0.83 -18.47 46.46
CA GLN A 31 -1.47 -17.18 46.75
C GLN A 31 -0.51 -16.15 47.37
N GLN A 32 -0.75 -14.86 47.08
CA GLN A 32 -0.55 -13.82 48.08
C GLN A 32 -1.61 -12.70 47.97
N ALA A 33 -2.05 -12.25 49.14
CA ALA A 33 -3.29 -11.53 49.42
C ALA A 33 -3.27 -10.01 49.13
N GLN A 34 -4.48 -9.46 49.12
CA GLN A 34 -4.91 -8.08 48.86
C GLN A 34 -4.43 -7.05 49.91
N PRO A 35 -4.63 -5.75 49.60
CA PRO A 35 -5.48 -4.95 50.49
C PRO A 35 -6.73 -4.39 49.78
N GLU A 36 -7.86 -4.46 50.49
CA GLU A 36 -9.13 -3.78 50.22
C GLU A 36 -8.98 -2.25 50.22
N VAL A 37 -9.61 -1.56 49.25
CA VAL A 37 -10.19 -0.23 49.48
C VAL A 37 -11.48 -0.06 48.64
N SER A 38 -12.58 0.05 49.38
CA SER A 38 -13.81 0.82 49.19
C SER A 38 -14.59 0.82 47.88
N GLN A 39 -15.81 0.30 48.02
CA GLN A 39 -16.96 0.40 47.13
C GLN A 39 -17.44 1.86 47.02
N GLN A 40 -17.62 2.35 45.79
CA GLN A 40 -18.61 3.39 45.49
C GLN A 40 -19.36 3.01 44.22
N GLN A 41 -20.68 3.06 44.35
CA GLN A 41 -21.68 2.44 43.52
C GLN A 41 -22.42 3.57 42.79
N GLU A 42 -22.03 3.88 41.56
CA GLU A 42 -22.76 4.87 40.74
C GLU A 42 -23.84 4.19 39.89
N LYS A 43 -25.09 4.53 40.19
CA LYS A 43 -26.30 4.17 39.43
C LYS A 43 -26.26 4.75 38.01
N PRO A 44 -26.73 4.02 36.98
CA PRO A 44 -26.90 4.57 35.64
C PRO A 44 -28.14 5.47 35.59
N SER A 45 -27.93 6.79 35.46
CA SER A 45 -28.99 7.76 35.18
C SER A 45 -29.21 7.85 33.67
N LYS A 46 -30.27 7.19 33.17
CA LYS A 46 -30.73 7.33 31.79
C LYS A 46 -31.32 8.73 31.59
N LYS A 47 -30.59 9.64 30.94
CA LYS A 47 -31.20 10.84 30.34
C LYS A 47 -31.53 10.56 28.87
N PRO A 48 -32.77 10.78 28.41
CA PRO A 48 -33.11 10.65 27.00
C PRO A 48 -32.51 11.83 26.22
N MET A 49 -31.58 11.54 25.30
CA MET A 49 -31.12 12.52 24.33
C MET A 49 -32.20 12.72 23.26
N LYS A 50 -32.68 13.96 23.13
CA LYS A 50 -33.61 14.37 22.06
C LYS A 50 -32.93 14.23 20.69
N PRO A 51 -33.64 13.86 19.61
CA PRO A 51 -33.04 13.74 18.27
C PRO A 51 -32.44 15.07 17.82
N ALA A 52 -31.23 15.02 17.24
CA ALA A 52 -30.59 16.16 16.61
C ALA A 52 -31.41 16.62 15.39
N GLN A 53 -31.78 17.90 15.35
CA GLN A 53 -32.46 18.48 14.20
C GLN A 53 -31.46 18.87 13.12
N LEU A 54 -31.73 18.43 11.90
CA LEU A 54 -30.98 18.73 10.68
C LEU A 54 -31.15 20.23 10.34
N GLN A 55 -30.08 21.01 10.40
CA GLN A 55 -30.14 22.40 9.93
C GLN A 55 -30.04 22.43 8.41
N THR A 56 -31.16 22.71 7.74
CA THR A 56 -31.20 23.05 6.31
C THR A 56 -30.82 24.51 6.14
N LYS A 57 -29.53 24.79 5.96
CA LYS A 57 -29.08 26.09 5.42
C LYS A 57 -28.55 25.84 4.01
N SER A 58 -29.34 26.20 3.02
CA SER A 58 -28.97 26.19 1.61
C SER A 58 -27.78 27.11 1.39
N ALA A 59 -26.68 26.57 0.88
CA ALA A 59 -25.55 27.35 0.42
C ALA A 59 -25.82 27.83 -1.02
N THR A 60 -26.11 29.12 -1.18
CA THR A 60 -26.18 29.76 -2.49
C THR A 60 -24.77 29.90 -3.06
N ARG A 61 -24.43 29.12 -4.09
CA ARG A 61 -23.21 29.34 -4.87
C ARG A 61 -23.51 30.37 -5.96
N HIS A 62 -22.73 31.45 -5.98
CA HIS A 62 -22.60 32.31 -7.15
C HIS A 62 -21.24 32.01 -7.74
N ASP A 63 -21.21 31.47 -8.96
CA ASP A 63 -20.03 31.68 -9.79
C ASP A 63 -20.43 31.93 -11.24
N LYS A 64 -19.87 33.01 -11.78
CA LYS A 64 -20.19 33.59 -13.08
C LYS A 64 -19.20 33.08 -14.11
N GLY A 65 -19.72 32.69 -15.27
CA GLY A 65 -19.12 33.04 -16.56
C GLY A 65 -18.09 32.07 -17.11
N THR A 66 -18.55 31.18 -17.98
CA THR A 66 -17.72 30.52 -18.98
C THR A 66 -17.37 31.53 -20.08
N SER A 67 -16.08 31.77 -20.30
CA SER A 67 -15.59 32.34 -21.56
C SER A 67 -14.68 31.32 -22.24
N LYS A 68 -15.03 31.03 -23.48
CA LYS A 68 -14.45 30.00 -24.36
C LYS A 68 -13.30 30.60 -25.17
N PRO A 69 -12.16 29.92 -25.32
CA PRO A 69 -11.29 30.15 -26.46
C PRO A 69 -11.52 29.06 -27.52
N ALA A 70 -11.61 29.46 -28.78
CA ALA A 70 -11.35 28.58 -29.91
C ALA A 70 -9.83 28.55 -30.16
N PRO A 71 -9.30 27.43 -30.66
CA PRO A 71 -8.79 27.51 -32.04
C PRO A 71 -9.01 26.21 -32.83
N ALA A 72 -9.24 26.34 -34.12
CA ALA A 72 -9.11 25.23 -35.06
C ALA A 72 -8.22 25.67 -36.23
N LYS A 73 -6.97 25.18 -36.26
CA LYS A 73 -6.22 24.90 -37.49
C LYS A 73 -5.27 23.73 -37.27
N MET A 74 -5.64 22.62 -37.92
CA MET A 74 -4.84 21.62 -38.67
C MET A 74 -3.52 21.09 -38.07
N ILE A 75 -3.35 19.76 -38.02
CA ILE A 75 -2.59 18.94 -39.01
C ILE A 75 -2.41 17.48 -38.54
N THR A 76 -2.68 16.57 -39.49
CA THR A 76 -2.14 15.22 -39.79
C THR A 76 -1.97 14.09 -38.76
N THR A 77 -2.43 12.93 -39.21
CA THR A 77 -2.22 11.54 -38.76
C THR A 77 -0.77 11.15 -38.43
N MET A 78 -0.56 10.65 -37.22
CA MET A 78 0.40 9.62 -36.79
C MET A 78 -0.08 9.10 -35.42
N GLU A 79 0.30 7.86 -35.05
CA GLU A 79 -0.13 7.07 -33.86
C GLU A 79 -0.33 7.90 -32.57
N PRO A 80 -1.21 7.50 -31.62
CA PRO A 80 -1.55 8.33 -30.47
C PRO A 80 -0.39 8.41 -29.47
N ILE A 81 0.59 9.24 -29.79
CA ILE A 81 1.44 9.87 -28.81
C ILE A 81 0.58 10.99 -28.24
N ALA A 82 -0.04 10.71 -27.09
CA ALA A 82 -0.70 11.73 -26.31
C ALA A 82 0.26 12.91 -26.16
N HIS A 83 -0.15 14.10 -26.58
CA HIS A 83 0.52 15.33 -26.18
C HIS A 83 0.50 15.37 -24.65
N TYR A 84 1.66 15.18 -24.04
CA TYR A 84 1.86 15.32 -22.61
C TYR A 84 2.22 16.79 -22.37
N ASP A 85 1.26 17.59 -21.91
CA ASP A 85 1.62 18.82 -21.20
C ASP A 85 2.35 18.39 -19.92
N GLU A 86 3.65 18.63 -19.85
CA GLU A 86 4.47 18.27 -18.68
C GLU A 86 4.06 19.04 -17.42
N ASP A 87 3.30 20.14 -17.59
CA ASP A 87 2.95 21.09 -16.55
C ASP A 87 1.55 20.89 -15.93
N GLU A 88 0.67 20.08 -16.53
CA GLU A 88 -0.63 19.77 -15.95
C GLU A 88 -0.87 18.26 -15.81
N VAL A 89 -0.79 17.78 -14.57
CA VAL A 89 -1.27 16.44 -14.23
C VAL A 89 -2.79 16.38 -14.42
N SER A 90 -3.23 15.77 -15.51
CA SER A 90 -4.64 15.55 -15.82
C SER A 90 -5.10 14.14 -15.41
N GLU A 91 -6.40 13.99 -15.18
CA GLU A 91 -7.01 12.67 -14.92
C GLU A 91 -6.73 11.68 -16.06
N ALA A 92 -6.75 12.15 -17.32
CA ALA A 92 -6.42 11.34 -18.49
C ALA A 92 -4.93 10.90 -18.47
N GLY A 93 -4.02 11.79 -18.08
CA GLY A 93 -2.60 11.47 -17.93
C GLY A 93 -2.35 10.39 -16.88
N ILE A 94 -3.00 10.49 -15.72
CA ILE A 94 -2.95 9.48 -14.66
C ILE A 94 -3.48 8.13 -15.16
N LYS A 95 -4.63 8.12 -15.85
CA LYS A 95 -5.19 6.89 -16.44
C LYS A 95 -4.23 6.25 -17.43
N ASN A 96 -3.55 7.04 -18.25
CA ASN A 96 -2.56 6.54 -19.20
C ASN A 96 -1.33 5.95 -18.49
N GLN A 97 -0.85 6.58 -17.41
CA GLN A 97 0.25 6.05 -16.60
C GLN A 97 -0.10 4.69 -15.99
N HIS A 98 -1.30 4.54 -15.43
CA HIS A 98 -1.82 3.26 -14.95
C HIS A 98 -1.88 2.22 -16.07
N ALA A 99 -2.47 2.56 -17.21
CA ALA A 99 -2.63 1.65 -18.34
C ALA A 99 -1.27 1.16 -18.86
N TYR A 100 -0.30 2.08 -18.98
CA TYR A 100 1.05 1.73 -19.42
C TYR A 100 1.76 0.82 -18.41
N LEU A 101 1.68 1.13 -17.11
CA LEU A 101 2.28 0.32 -16.06
C LEU A 101 1.68 -1.10 -16.01
N ASN A 102 0.36 -1.21 -16.17
CA ASN A 102 -0.32 -2.50 -16.28
C ASN A 102 0.08 -3.27 -17.55
N PHE A 103 0.26 -2.56 -18.67
CA PHE A 103 0.68 -3.17 -19.93
C PHE A 103 2.08 -3.76 -19.86
N ILE A 104 3.07 -3.00 -19.38
CA ILE A 104 4.46 -3.47 -19.32
C ILE A 104 4.67 -4.59 -18.28
N THR A 105 3.76 -4.71 -17.32
CA THR A 105 3.82 -5.76 -16.32
C THR A 105 2.87 -6.91 -16.59
N LYS A 106 2.08 -6.89 -17.68
CA LYS A 106 0.96 -7.84 -17.89
C LYS A 106 1.37 -9.31 -17.82
N ASP A 107 2.56 -9.62 -18.31
CA ASP A 107 3.11 -10.97 -18.27
C ASP A 107 3.61 -11.28 -16.86
N LYS A 108 2.98 -12.26 -16.21
CA LYS A 108 3.28 -12.69 -14.85
C LYS A 108 4.09 -13.99 -14.81
N SER A 109 4.65 -14.45 -15.93
CA SER A 109 5.39 -15.70 -15.96
C SER A 109 6.59 -15.71 -15.01
N CYS A 110 6.81 -16.83 -14.32
CA CYS A 110 7.87 -17.00 -13.34
C CYS A 110 8.41 -18.44 -13.30
N ASP A 111 9.61 -18.57 -12.76
CA ASP A 111 10.31 -19.83 -12.47
C ASP A 111 10.52 -20.03 -10.96
N SER A 112 10.49 -18.94 -10.18
CA SER A 112 10.63 -18.99 -8.71
C SER A 112 9.85 -17.89 -8.01
N ASN A 113 9.53 -18.11 -6.73
CA ASN A 113 8.82 -17.14 -5.89
C ASN A 113 9.51 -15.78 -5.80
N SER A 114 10.85 -15.76 -5.85
CA SER A 114 11.65 -14.54 -5.73
C SER A 114 11.43 -13.54 -6.87
N GLN A 115 10.89 -14.00 -8.00
CA GLN A 115 10.58 -13.16 -9.14
C GLN A 115 9.24 -12.42 -9.00
N CYS A 116 8.35 -12.88 -8.12
CA CYS A 116 7.01 -12.32 -7.96
C CYS A 116 7.02 -11.18 -6.96
N ILE A 117 6.97 -9.95 -7.46
CA ILE A 117 7.12 -8.73 -6.67
C ILE A 117 5.77 -7.99 -6.63
N ALA A 118 5.32 -7.60 -5.45
CA ALA A 118 4.21 -6.67 -5.27
C ALA A 118 4.74 -5.32 -4.77
N ILE A 119 4.40 -4.21 -5.44
CA ILE A 119 4.82 -2.86 -5.05
C ILE A 119 3.62 -1.93 -4.88
N PRO A 120 3.68 -0.95 -3.97
CA PRO A 120 2.65 0.07 -3.87
C PRO A 120 2.66 0.96 -5.12
N VAL A 121 1.49 1.31 -5.64
CA VAL A 121 1.34 2.26 -6.75
C VAL A 121 0.20 3.23 -6.47
N GLY A 122 0.38 4.46 -6.96
CA GLY A 122 -0.61 5.51 -6.87
C GLY A 122 -0.73 6.15 -5.49
N SER A 123 -1.68 7.06 -5.33
CA SER A 123 -1.91 7.86 -4.12
C SER A 123 -3.40 8.08 -3.87
N ARG A 124 -3.88 7.70 -2.69
CA ARG A 124 -5.23 8.07 -2.20
C ARG A 124 -5.17 9.45 -1.54
N ALA A 125 -6.28 10.19 -1.60
CA ALA A 125 -6.36 11.53 -1.00
C ALA A 125 -6.11 11.53 0.53
N CYS A 126 -6.51 10.46 1.23
CA CYS A 126 -6.23 10.26 2.65
C CYS A 126 -4.78 9.80 2.95
N GLY A 127 -3.94 9.67 1.93
CA GLY A 127 -2.60 9.09 2.00
C GLY A 127 -2.56 7.59 1.72
N GLY A 128 -1.35 7.08 1.51
CA GLY A 128 -1.09 5.68 1.14
C GLY A 128 -1.34 5.37 -0.35
N PRO A 129 -0.96 4.17 -0.81
CA PRO A 129 -1.14 3.78 -2.19
C PRO A 129 -2.61 3.57 -2.56
N SER A 130 -2.95 3.76 -3.83
CA SER A 130 -4.28 3.41 -4.35
C SER A 130 -4.41 1.92 -4.64
N SER A 131 -3.30 1.22 -4.92
CA SER A 131 -3.29 -0.23 -5.07
C SER A 131 -1.89 -0.83 -4.91
N TYR A 132 -1.80 -2.17 -4.96
CA TYR A 132 -0.53 -2.89 -5.12
C TYR A 132 -0.47 -3.57 -6.48
N LEU A 133 0.58 -3.22 -7.25
CA LEU A 133 0.92 -3.82 -8.52
C LEU A 133 1.76 -5.08 -8.28
N LEU A 134 1.25 -6.23 -8.70
CA LEU A 134 2.01 -7.48 -8.78
C LEU A 134 2.69 -7.55 -10.15
N PHE A 135 3.96 -7.93 -10.24
CA PHE A 135 4.64 -8.23 -11.50
C PHE A 135 5.72 -9.30 -11.32
N SER A 136 6.24 -9.82 -12.44
CA SER A 136 7.37 -10.74 -12.44
C SER A 136 8.64 -10.04 -12.91
N SER A 137 9.73 -10.11 -12.13
CA SER A 137 11.04 -9.61 -12.56
C SER A 137 11.68 -10.43 -13.68
N LYS A 138 11.10 -11.60 -14.03
CA LYS A 138 11.49 -12.38 -15.20
C LYS A 138 11.13 -11.67 -16.50
N THR A 139 9.98 -11.00 -16.54
CA THR A 139 9.33 -10.52 -17.76
C THR A 139 9.26 -8.99 -17.83
N ALA A 140 9.37 -8.31 -16.69
CA ALA A 140 9.37 -6.85 -16.62
C ALA A 140 10.66 -6.32 -15.98
N ASP A 141 11.21 -5.24 -16.57
CA ASP A 141 12.33 -4.51 -15.99
C ASP A 141 11.90 -3.87 -14.67
N GLN A 142 12.45 -4.41 -13.58
CA GLN A 142 12.16 -3.97 -12.24
C GLN A 142 12.43 -2.47 -12.04
N SER A 143 13.58 -1.95 -12.50
CA SER A 143 13.95 -0.54 -12.32
C SER A 143 12.95 0.37 -13.03
N LYS A 144 12.56 0.00 -14.27
CA LYS A 144 11.59 0.79 -15.03
C LYS A 144 10.20 0.78 -14.39
N VAL A 145 9.77 -0.37 -13.86
CA VAL A 145 8.51 -0.50 -13.14
C VAL A 145 8.49 0.40 -11.90
N TYR A 146 9.57 0.44 -11.11
CA TYR A 146 9.67 1.33 -9.94
C TYR A 146 9.63 2.82 -10.32
N GLU A 147 10.35 3.21 -11.36
CA GLU A 147 10.35 4.60 -11.87
C GLU A 147 8.94 5.06 -12.26
N LEU A 148 8.23 4.23 -13.03
CA LEU A 148 6.88 4.55 -13.50
C LEU A 148 5.84 4.51 -12.37
N ALA A 149 5.96 3.56 -11.45
CA ALA A 149 5.14 3.50 -10.24
C ALA A 149 5.29 4.78 -9.39
N LYS A 150 6.53 5.28 -9.23
CA LYS A 150 6.79 6.54 -8.54
C LYS A 150 6.17 7.72 -9.28
N LYS A 151 6.39 7.83 -10.59
CA LYS A 151 5.81 8.91 -11.41
C LYS A 151 4.29 8.96 -11.32
N LEU A 152 3.64 7.81 -11.36
CA LEU A 152 2.20 7.67 -11.17
C LEU A 152 1.76 8.12 -9.78
N THR A 153 2.47 7.68 -8.74
CA THR A 153 2.19 8.06 -7.35
C THR A 153 2.27 9.57 -7.15
N ASP A 154 3.31 10.20 -7.69
CA ASP A 154 3.50 11.65 -7.62
C ASP A 154 2.39 12.39 -8.37
N SER A 155 2.00 11.89 -9.56
CA SER A 155 0.92 12.46 -10.36
C SER A 155 -0.42 12.39 -9.62
N GLU A 156 -0.81 11.23 -9.08
CA GLU A 156 -2.04 11.10 -8.29
C GLU A 156 -2.03 11.99 -7.05
N ALA A 157 -0.89 12.10 -6.35
CA ALA A 157 -0.77 12.97 -5.18
C ALA A 157 -0.98 14.45 -5.53
N GLN A 158 -0.38 14.91 -6.63
CA GLN A 158 -0.53 16.29 -7.13
C GLN A 158 -1.97 16.57 -7.55
N TYR A 159 -2.60 15.65 -8.28
CA TYR A 159 -4.00 15.76 -8.68
C TYR A 159 -4.92 15.83 -7.47
N ASN A 160 -4.73 14.95 -6.48
CA ASN A 160 -5.51 14.94 -5.24
C ASN A 160 -5.42 16.28 -4.50
N ALA A 161 -4.21 16.83 -4.37
CA ALA A 161 -3.98 18.12 -3.72
C ALA A 161 -4.62 19.29 -4.48
N LYS A 162 -4.44 19.34 -5.81
CA LYS A 162 -4.97 20.42 -6.66
C LYS A 162 -6.51 20.44 -6.67
N HIS A 163 -7.14 19.28 -6.68
CA HIS A 163 -8.59 19.15 -6.82
C HIS A 163 -9.32 19.00 -5.48
N GLY A 164 -8.62 19.06 -4.34
CA GLY A 164 -9.22 18.92 -3.02
C GLY A 164 -9.94 17.59 -2.84
N MET A 165 -9.39 16.52 -3.42
CA MET A 165 -10.00 15.20 -3.40
C MET A 165 -10.11 14.67 -1.97
N ILE A 166 -11.15 13.88 -1.70
CA ILE A 166 -11.37 13.22 -0.40
C ILE A 166 -11.57 11.73 -0.66
N SER A 167 -10.98 10.90 0.18
CA SER A 167 -11.18 9.45 0.17
C SER A 167 -11.32 8.92 1.59
N ILE A 168 -11.87 7.71 1.74
CA ILE A 168 -11.87 7.00 3.02
C ILE A 168 -10.43 6.63 3.42
N CYS A 169 -10.11 6.76 4.71
CA CYS A 169 -8.81 6.39 5.28
C CYS A 169 -8.75 4.88 5.55
N GLU A 170 -8.26 4.11 4.58
CA GLU A 170 -8.12 2.66 4.69
C GLU A 170 -6.65 2.26 4.53
N HIS A 171 -6.20 1.38 5.42
CA HIS A 171 -4.85 0.84 5.33
C HIS A 171 -4.80 -0.38 4.40
N LEU A 172 -4.17 -0.23 3.24
CA LEU A 172 -3.93 -1.34 2.32
C LEU A 172 -2.65 -2.07 2.69
N ARG A 173 -2.80 -3.33 3.12
CA ARG A 173 -1.66 -4.23 3.34
C ARG A 173 -1.10 -4.72 2.01
N GLN A 174 0.23 -4.73 1.91
CA GLN A 174 0.93 -5.36 0.79
C GLN A 174 0.58 -6.86 0.76
N PRO A 175 0.13 -7.39 -0.40
CA PRO A 175 -0.14 -8.81 -0.52
C PRO A 175 1.17 -9.60 -0.54
N SER A 176 1.15 -10.79 0.06
CA SER A 176 2.20 -11.78 -0.18
C SER A 176 2.06 -12.33 -1.61
N THR A 177 3.15 -12.83 -2.18
CA THR A 177 3.19 -13.28 -3.57
C THR A 177 3.84 -14.66 -3.68
N GLN A 178 3.45 -15.42 -4.70
CA GLN A 178 4.03 -16.74 -4.97
C GLN A 178 4.04 -17.01 -6.48
N CYS A 179 4.98 -17.84 -6.93
CA CYS A 179 4.98 -18.41 -8.26
C CYS A 179 4.22 -19.75 -8.21
N VAL A 180 3.03 -19.79 -8.81
CA VAL A 180 2.16 -20.97 -8.85
C VAL A 180 1.92 -21.30 -10.32
N GLU A 181 2.23 -22.53 -10.74
CA GLU A 181 2.08 -22.98 -12.14
C GLU A 181 2.71 -21.99 -13.13
N ASN A 182 3.96 -21.61 -12.86
CA ASN A 182 4.73 -20.64 -13.64
C ASN A 182 4.09 -19.25 -13.79
N THR A 183 3.15 -18.89 -12.93
CA THR A 183 2.47 -17.58 -12.94
C THR A 183 2.53 -16.95 -11.55
N CYS A 184 2.93 -15.68 -11.48
CA CYS A 184 2.90 -14.92 -10.24
C CYS A 184 1.46 -14.64 -9.82
N VAL A 185 1.13 -15.04 -8.60
CA VAL A 185 -0.18 -14.81 -7.97
C VAL A 185 -0.04 -14.05 -6.64
N LYS A 186 -1.10 -13.36 -6.25
CA LYS A 186 -1.25 -12.83 -4.89
C LYS A 186 -1.72 -13.96 -4.00
N LEU A 187 -1.14 -14.07 -2.81
CA LEU A 187 -1.68 -14.91 -1.75
C LEU A 187 -2.68 -14.06 -0.99
N ASP A 188 -3.96 -14.39 -1.11
CA ASP A 188 -4.96 -13.79 -0.26
C ASP A 188 -4.68 -14.24 1.17
N GLY A 189 -4.27 -13.30 2.02
CA GLY A 189 -4.35 -13.52 3.45
C GLY A 189 -5.82 -13.85 3.72
N THR A 190 -6.09 -15.04 4.25
CA THR A 190 -7.44 -15.39 4.71
C THR A 190 -7.83 -14.35 5.75
N ASN A 191 -8.55 -13.32 5.33
CA ASN A 191 -9.10 -12.27 6.18
C ASN A 191 -10.26 -12.82 7.04
N LYS A 192 -10.17 -14.08 7.50
CA LYS A 192 -10.74 -14.43 8.79
C LYS A 192 -9.78 -13.87 9.82
N SER A 193 -10.00 -12.60 10.18
CA SER A 193 -9.72 -12.17 11.54
C SER A 193 -10.23 -13.31 12.45
N PRO A 194 -9.40 -13.91 13.33
CA PRO A 194 -9.91 -14.84 14.31
C PRO A 194 -11.04 -14.09 14.99
N THR A 195 -12.28 -14.53 14.77
CA THR A 195 -13.43 -13.93 15.42
C THR A 195 -13.10 -14.01 16.90
N ARG A 196 -12.76 -12.86 17.51
CA ARG A 196 -12.73 -12.73 18.96
C ARG A 196 -14.17 -12.98 19.36
N ASP A 197 -14.45 -14.22 19.70
CA ASP A 197 -15.68 -14.63 20.36
C ASP A 197 -15.65 -13.97 21.74
N TYR A 198 -16.07 -12.70 21.77
CA TYR A 198 -16.38 -12.01 23.01
C TYR A 198 -17.73 -12.56 23.47
N ARG A 199 -17.68 -13.69 24.17
CA ARG A 199 -18.70 -14.08 25.15
C ARG A 199 -18.42 -13.40 26.48
#